data_AF-A0A3Q3E7X4-F1
#
_entry.id   AF-A0A3Q3E7X4-F1
#
_cell.length_a   1.000
_cell.length_b   1.000
_cell.length_c   1.000
_cell.angle_alpha   90.00
_cell.angle_beta   90.00
_cell.angle_gamma   90.00
#
_symmetry.space_group_name_H-M   'P 1'
#
loop_
_entity.id
_entity.type
_entity.pdbx_description
1 polymer ?
#
loop_
_entity_poly.entity_id
_entity_poly.type
_entity_poly.pdbx_seq_one_letter_code
_entity_poly.pdbx_strand_id
1 'polypeptide(L)'
;MEKMQTLLNEYKFSFVWIGLRSGKSLNWHWSLAQKDSFKGEMDDLIQRDETGGDCGTYKNGKFTASECTNKFHAVCFDEKGPQQYILTPQKMNWRVAQEHCRRQHTDLASVRNKEENHALQEVVGDQKVWTGLFRDPWEWSDGSDSSFRYWKTDMQIYNDPSNKCTALNDDRFYIRACGFKLKFLCTCEKGLGRSVKKIVKVRISSKDSGLDLNDPAIKEDILKQIKQQMRGTNVTSIQWRTNPDGRVFVKEPEKKQRSEL
;
A
#
# COMPACT_ATOMS: atom_id res chain seq x y z
N MET A 1 -7.93 0.79 4.16
CA MET A 1 -9.12 0.07 4.69
C MET A 1 -10.40 0.84 4.39
N GLU A 2 -10.53 2.13 4.74
CA GLU A 2 -11.77 2.92 4.54
C GLU A 2 -12.39 2.84 3.13
N LYS A 3 -11.60 3.09 2.06
CA LYS A 3 -12.07 2.99 0.67
C LYS A 3 -12.62 1.60 0.31
N MET A 4 -12.07 0.56 0.92
CA MET A 4 -12.47 -0.82 0.69
C MET A 4 -13.79 -1.13 1.41
N GLN A 5 -13.99 -0.56 2.61
CA GLN A 5 -15.24 -0.71 3.36
C GLN A 5 -16.42 0.01 2.72
N THR A 6 -16.19 1.19 2.13
CA THR A 6 -17.22 1.88 1.33
C THR A 6 -17.74 0.98 0.20
N LEU A 7 -16.83 0.31 -0.52
CA LEU A 7 -17.21 -0.62 -1.59
C LEU A 7 -17.97 -1.84 -1.06
N LEU A 8 -17.54 -2.43 0.07
CA LEU A 8 -18.23 -3.58 0.66
C LEU A 8 -19.68 -3.26 1.05
N ASN A 9 -19.87 -2.09 1.68
CA ASN A 9 -21.18 -1.63 2.12
C ASN A 9 -22.11 -1.27 0.94
N GLU A 10 -21.57 -0.58 -0.07
CA GLU A 10 -22.34 -0.18 -1.27
C GLU A 10 -22.91 -1.40 -1.99
N TYR A 11 -22.11 -2.46 -2.14
CA TYR A 11 -22.52 -3.66 -2.87
C TYR A 11 -23.07 -4.78 -1.98
N LYS A 12 -23.23 -4.55 -0.67
CA LYS A 12 -23.73 -5.50 0.34
C LYS A 12 -23.04 -6.88 0.26
N PHE A 13 -21.71 -6.88 0.16
CA PHE A 13 -20.97 -8.14 0.14
C PHE A 13 -20.75 -8.66 1.56
N SER A 14 -21.08 -9.93 1.77
CA SER A 14 -20.76 -10.63 3.01
C SER A 14 -19.28 -10.99 3.08
N PHE A 15 -18.76 -11.73 2.10
CA PHE A 15 -17.33 -12.05 2.00
C PHE A 15 -16.79 -11.70 0.62
N VAL A 16 -15.61 -11.08 0.58
CA VAL A 16 -14.84 -10.91 -0.67
C VAL A 16 -13.43 -11.43 -0.50
N TRP A 17 -12.89 -12.07 -1.53
CA TRP A 17 -11.49 -12.45 -1.56
C TRP A 17 -10.59 -11.21 -1.58
N ILE A 18 -9.54 -11.26 -0.76
CA ILE A 18 -8.38 -10.37 -0.84
C ILE A 18 -7.15 -11.19 -1.23
N GLY A 19 -6.08 -10.52 -1.64
CA GLY A 19 -4.88 -11.16 -2.18
C GLY A 19 -4.04 -11.97 -1.19
N LEU A 20 -4.44 -12.13 0.08
CA LEU A 20 -3.63 -12.81 1.09
C LEU A 20 -3.91 -14.32 1.10
N ARG A 21 -2.87 -15.13 0.93
CA ARG A 21 -2.95 -16.61 0.90
C ARG A 21 -1.88 -17.27 1.75
N SER A 22 -2.12 -18.50 2.19
CA SER A 22 -1.10 -19.29 2.89
C SER A 22 0.03 -19.64 1.93
N GLY A 23 1.26 -19.26 2.28
CA GLY A 23 2.50 -19.66 1.64
C GLY A 23 3.10 -20.92 2.26
N LYS A 24 4.36 -21.20 1.93
CA LYS A 24 5.10 -22.41 2.35
C LYS A 24 6.12 -22.16 3.46
N SER A 25 6.49 -20.91 3.67
CA SER A 25 7.58 -20.52 4.58
C SER A 25 7.06 -19.58 5.65
N LEU A 26 7.46 -19.81 6.89
CA LEU A 26 7.22 -18.92 8.01
C LEU A 26 8.25 -17.78 8.01
N ASN A 27 7.79 -16.54 7.91
CA ASN A 27 8.67 -15.37 7.85
C ASN A 27 8.33 -14.37 8.97
N TRP A 28 9.37 -13.69 9.47
CA TRP A 28 9.22 -12.65 10.48
C TRP A 28 8.79 -11.33 9.86
N HIS A 29 7.87 -10.66 10.54
CA HIS A 29 7.25 -9.42 10.10
C HIS A 29 7.02 -8.48 11.29
N TRP A 30 7.03 -7.18 11.04
CA TRP A 30 6.53 -6.17 11.98
C TRP A 30 5.05 -5.89 11.72
N SER A 31 4.22 -5.81 12.75
CA SER A 31 2.78 -5.52 12.62
C SER A 31 2.50 -4.18 11.96
N LEU A 32 3.35 -3.19 12.23
CA LEU A 32 3.33 -1.89 11.61
C LEU A 32 4.05 -1.97 10.26
N ALA A 33 3.28 -2.10 9.19
CA ALA A 33 3.79 -2.16 7.82
C ALA A 33 4.29 -0.77 7.37
N GLN A 34 5.59 -0.50 7.50
CA GLN A 34 6.20 0.72 6.98
C GLN A 34 6.96 0.44 5.68
N LYS A 35 6.95 1.42 4.76
CA LYS A 35 7.55 1.34 3.42
C LYS A 35 9.07 1.10 3.45
N ASP A 36 9.71 1.45 4.57
CA ASP A 36 11.16 1.34 4.81
C ASP A 36 11.48 0.32 5.91
N SER A 37 10.69 -0.74 6.03
CA SER A 37 10.91 -1.79 7.04
C SER A 37 12.28 -2.45 6.82
N PHE A 38 13.19 -2.18 7.78
CA PHE A 38 14.57 -2.64 7.89
C PHE A 38 14.73 -4.15 7.61
N LYS A 39 15.57 -4.51 6.63
CA LYS A 39 15.91 -5.92 6.31
C LYS A 39 17.29 -6.37 6.81
N GLY A 40 18.14 -5.46 7.30
CA GLY A 40 19.57 -5.73 7.50
C GLY A 40 20.03 -6.02 8.93
N GLU A 41 19.65 -5.19 9.91
CA GLU A 41 20.20 -5.26 11.29
C GLU A 41 19.33 -6.03 12.30
N MET A 42 18.16 -6.53 11.87
CA MET A 42 17.23 -7.18 12.78
C MET A 42 17.64 -8.61 13.15
N ASP A 43 18.33 -9.33 12.25
CA ASP A 43 18.79 -10.69 12.51
C ASP A 43 19.77 -10.75 13.70
N ASP A 44 20.57 -9.70 13.92
CA ASP A 44 21.51 -9.60 15.04
C ASP A 44 20.81 -9.39 16.40
N LEU A 45 19.59 -8.83 16.39
CA LEU A 45 18.83 -8.52 17.61
C LEU A 45 17.82 -9.62 17.98
N ILE A 46 17.49 -10.51 17.05
CA ILE A 46 16.60 -11.66 17.30
C ILE A 46 17.43 -12.80 17.90
N GLN A 47 17.28 -13.00 19.21
CA GLN A 47 17.64 -14.26 19.83
C GLN A 47 16.64 -15.33 19.37
N ARG A 48 17.14 -16.24 18.51
CA ARG A 48 16.44 -17.47 18.14
C ARG A 48 16.44 -18.41 19.33
N ASP A 49 15.57 -18.13 20.29
CA ASP A 49 15.28 -19.06 21.36
C ASP A 49 14.54 -20.27 20.76
N GLU A 50 14.87 -21.48 21.23
CA GLU A 50 14.28 -22.74 20.74
C GLU A 50 12.81 -22.91 21.16
N THR A 51 12.27 -21.95 21.92
CA THR A 51 10.93 -21.94 22.49
C THR A 51 9.87 -21.54 21.47
N GLY A 52 9.58 -22.43 20.51
CA GLY A 52 8.26 -22.77 19.93
C GLY A 52 7.22 -21.69 19.57
N GLY A 53 7.55 -20.40 19.51
CA GLY A 53 6.57 -19.30 19.39
C GLY A 53 6.62 -18.55 18.06
N ASP A 54 5.51 -17.87 17.74
CA ASP A 54 5.35 -17.05 16.53
C ASP A 54 5.12 -15.56 16.83
N CYS A 55 5.16 -15.16 18.10
CA CYS A 55 4.98 -13.77 18.51
C CYS A 55 6.22 -13.26 19.22
N GLY A 56 6.68 -12.07 18.84
CA GLY A 56 7.92 -11.49 19.32
C GLY A 56 7.73 -10.69 20.60
N THR A 57 8.59 -10.99 21.57
CA THR A 57 8.74 -10.26 22.81
C THR A 57 10.07 -9.53 22.84
N TYR A 58 10.16 -8.53 23.70
CA TYR A 58 11.38 -7.80 23.97
C TYR A 58 11.74 -7.89 25.45
N LYS A 59 13.03 -8.10 25.72
CA LYS A 59 13.60 -8.07 27.06
C LYS A 59 15.10 -7.79 26.98
N ASN A 60 15.60 -6.88 27.81
CA ASN A 60 17.03 -6.61 27.97
C ASN A 60 17.77 -6.34 26.65
N GLY A 61 17.23 -5.46 25.79
CA GLY A 61 17.87 -5.08 24.53
C GLY A 61 17.63 -6.04 23.36
N LYS A 62 16.92 -7.16 23.58
CA LYS A 62 16.84 -8.26 22.61
C LYS A 62 15.41 -8.72 22.33
N PHE A 63 15.19 -9.20 21.11
CA PHE A 63 13.93 -9.79 20.67
C PHE A 63 13.98 -11.32 20.81
N THR A 64 12.90 -11.91 21.32
CA THR A 64 12.75 -13.38 21.44
C THR A 64 11.35 -13.79 21.02
N ALA A 65 11.20 -15.02 20.54
CA ALA A 65 9.89 -15.60 20.24
C ALA A 65 9.18 -16.05 21.53
N SER A 66 7.85 -16.06 21.53
CA SER A 66 7.02 -16.61 22.60
C SER A 66 5.66 -17.03 22.05
N GLU A 67 4.99 -17.96 22.74
CA GLU A 67 3.63 -18.36 22.37
C GLU A 67 2.69 -17.15 22.40
N CYS A 68 1.99 -16.91 21.30
CA CYS A 68 1.12 -15.75 21.13
C CYS A 68 -0.02 -15.65 22.15
N THR A 69 -0.36 -16.77 22.81
CA THR A 69 -1.39 -16.90 23.85
C THR A 69 -0.93 -16.41 25.21
N ASN A 70 0.38 -16.30 25.45
CA ASN A 70 0.94 -15.77 26.69
C ASN A 70 0.47 -14.34 26.97
N LYS A 71 0.40 -13.96 28.24
CA LYS A 71 -0.03 -12.63 28.66
C LYS A 71 1.16 -11.80 29.14
N PHE A 72 1.56 -10.83 28.34
CA PHE A 72 2.58 -9.83 28.67
C PHE A 72 2.02 -8.43 28.57
N HIS A 73 2.71 -7.47 29.19
CA HIS A 73 2.50 -6.05 28.87
C HIS A 73 2.90 -5.84 27.41
N ALA A 74 2.32 -4.84 26.77
CA ALA A 74 2.63 -4.46 25.40
C ALA A 74 3.28 -3.10 25.35
N VAL A 75 4.17 -2.88 24.38
CA VAL A 75 4.63 -1.54 24.04
C VAL A 75 3.96 -1.12 22.73
N CYS A 76 3.21 -0.04 22.78
CA CYS A 76 2.63 0.60 21.61
C CYS A 76 3.61 1.61 21.01
N PHE A 77 3.56 1.75 19.70
CA PHE A 77 4.16 2.85 18.96
C PHE A 77 3.08 3.89 18.65
N ASP A 78 3.40 5.15 18.84
CA ASP A 78 2.54 6.28 18.50
C ASP A 78 3.30 7.28 17.62
N GLU A 79 2.93 7.35 16.34
CA GLU A 79 3.57 8.24 15.37
C GLU A 79 3.24 9.71 15.62
N LYS A 80 2.09 9.99 16.24
CA LYS A 80 1.56 11.35 16.42
C LYS A 80 1.56 11.81 17.88
N GLY A 81 1.80 10.87 18.80
CA GLY A 81 1.82 11.11 20.22
C GLY A 81 3.04 11.90 20.70
N PRO A 82 2.96 12.45 21.92
CA PRO A 82 4.10 13.13 22.56
C PRO A 82 5.22 12.15 22.95
N GLN A 83 4.91 10.85 23.07
CA GLN A 83 5.85 9.77 23.34
C GLN A 83 5.77 8.75 22.21
N GLN A 84 6.93 8.35 21.69
CA GLN A 84 7.01 7.38 20.60
C GLN A 84 6.66 5.96 21.03
N TYR A 85 7.09 5.56 22.24
CA TYR A 85 6.88 4.23 22.81
C TYR A 85 6.11 4.33 24.11
N ILE A 86 5.05 3.54 24.25
CA ILE A 86 4.11 3.61 25.36
C ILE A 86 3.91 2.22 25.93
N LEU A 87 4.37 2.00 27.16
CA LEU A 87 4.16 0.75 27.87
C LEU A 87 2.73 0.67 28.43
N THR A 88 2.03 -0.41 28.09
CA THR A 88 0.67 -0.65 28.56
C THR A 88 0.65 -1.28 29.96
N PRO A 89 -0.27 -0.86 30.85
CA PRO A 89 -0.32 -1.38 32.22
C PRO A 89 -0.94 -2.78 32.32
N GLN A 90 -1.71 -3.22 31.33
CA GLN A 90 -2.44 -4.49 31.38
C GLN A 90 -1.70 -5.59 30.61
N LYS A 91 -1.69 -6.81 31.17
CA LYS A 91 -1.15 -7.99 30.47
C LYS A 91 -2.21 -8.59 29.56
N MET A 92 -1.84 -8.85 28.31
CA MET A 92 -2.74 -9.37 27.29
C MET A 92 -2.02 -10.30 26.31
N ASN A 93 -2.78 -11.09 25.56
CA ASN A 93 -2.20 -11.89 24.48
C ASN A 93 -1.79 -10.99 23.30
N TRP A 94 -0.96 -11.51 22.39
CA TRP A 94 -0.35 -10.67 21.35
C TRP A 94 -1.40 -10.00 20.42
N ARG A 95 -2.47 -10.71 20.04
CA ARG A 95 -3.52 -10.10 19.19
C ARG A 95 -4.29 -9.01 19.91
N VAL A 96 -4.64 -9.23 21.18
CA VAL A 96 -5.34 -8.22 21.99
C VAL A 96 -4.42 -7.01 22.22
N ALA A 97 -3.11 -7.23 22.41
CA ALA A 97 -2.10 -6.18 22.46
C ALA A 97 -2.08 -5.33 21.19
N GLN A 98 -2.03 -5.98 20.03
CA GLN A 98 -2.05 -5.31 18.74
C GLN A 98 -3.31 -4.47 18.55
N GLU A 99 -4.48 -5.05 18.85
CA GLU A 99 -5.75 -4.34 18.72
C GLU A 99 -5.82 -3.15 19.68
N HIS A 100 -5.35 -3.30 20.93
CA HIS A 100 -5.28 -2.22 21.90
C HIS A 100 -4.43 -1.05 21.37
N CYS A 101 -3.21 -1.34 20.91
CA CYS A 101 -2.31 -0.32 20.39
C CYS A 101 -2.88 0.36 19.13
N ARG A 102 -3.50 -0.36 18.21
CA ARG A 102 -4.13 0.24 17.01
C ARG A 102 -5.37 1.08 17.30
N ARG A 103 -6.05 0.81 18.43
CA ARG A 103 -7.24 1.58 18.84
C ARG A 103 -6.87 2.87 19.58
N GLN A 104 -5.74 2.89 20.28
CA GLN A 104 -5.35 4.01 21.14
C GLN A 104 -4.17 4.81 20.60
N HIS A 105 -3.34 4.19 19.77
CA HIS A 105 -2.08 4.69 19.21
C HIS A 105 -1.98 4.28 17.72
N THR A 106 -0.77 4.03 17.21
CA THR A 106 -0.56 3.57 15.83
C THR A 106 -0.61 2.05 15.72
N ASP A 107 0.27 1.31 16.41
CA ASP A 107 0.34 -0.17 16.41
C ASP A 107 1.25 -0.63 17.57
N LEU A 108 1.54 -1.92 17.70
CA LEU A 108 2.64 -2.41 18.53
C LEU A 108 3.99 -1.88 18.03
N ALA A 109 4.93 -1.75 18.96
CA ALA A 109 6.27 -1.22 18.70
C ALA A 109 7.02 -2.05 17.65
N SER A 110 7.49 -1.37 16.60
CA SER A 110 8.52 -1.84 15.69
C SER A 110 9.82 -1.10 15.97
N VAL A 111 10.95 -1.78 15.81
CA VAL A 111 12.28 -1.17 15.95
C VAL A 111 13.02 -1.25 14.62
N ARG A 112 13.52 -0.11 14.16
CA ARG A 112 14.22 0.05 12.89
C ARG A 112 15.72 0.18 13.05
N ASN A 113 16.21 0.73 14.16
CA ASN A 113 17.64 0.96 14.36
C ASN A 113 18.02 0.86 15.85
N LYS A 114 19.32 1.03 16.14
CA LYS A 114 19.85 0.94 17.50
C LYS A 114 19.32 2.05 18.42
N GLU A 115 19.06 3.23 17.88
CA GLU A 115 18.51 4.36 18.63
C GLU A 115 17.08 4.06 19.09
N GLU A 116 16.25 3.51 18.19
CA GLU A 116 14.91 3.03 18.52
C GLU A 116 14.94 1.85 19.50
N ASN A 117 15.93 0.96 19.39
CA ASN A 117 16.12 -0.12 20.34
C ASN A 117 16.43 0.41 21.75
N HIS A 118 17.28 1.44 21.84
CA HIS A 118 17.63 2.09 23.11
C HIS A 118 16.41 2.79 23.72
N ALA A 119 15.67 3.57 22.93
CA ALA A 119 14.44 4.23 23.39
C ALA A 119 13.40 3.22 23.88
N LEU A 120 13.26 2.07 23.20
CA LEU A 120 12.41 0.98 23.66
C LEU A 120 12.89 0.42 25.01
N GLN A 121 14.20 0.20 25.17
CA GLN A 121 14.78 -0.32 26.42
C GLN A 121 14.56 0.61 27.62
N GLU A 122 14.63 1.94 27.41
CA GLU A 122 14.35 2.93 28.46
C GLU A 122 12.90 2.86 28.96
N VAL A 123 11.95 2.61 28.06
CA VAL A 123 10.52 2.49 28.40
C VAL A 123 10.19 1.16 29.06
N VAL A 124 10.86 0.08 28.65
CA VAL A 124 10.55 -1.30 29.09
C VAL A 124 11.25 -1.67 30.40
N GLY A 125 12.45 -1.16 30.65
CA GLY A 125 13.27 -1.60 31.78
C GLY A 125 13.59 -3.10 31.71
N ASP A 126 13.36 -3.82 32.81
CA ASP A 126 13.67 -5.26 32.94
C ASP A 126 12.51 -6.20 32.54
N GLN A 127 11.37 -5.63 32.13
CA GLN A 127 10.16 -6.38 31.85
C GLN A 127 10.24 -7.14 30.51
N LYS A 128 9.55 -8.29 30.45
CA LYS A 128 9.30 -8.98 29.16
C LYS A 128 7.97 -8.47 28.60
N VAL A 129 8.02 -7.89 27.41
CA VAL A 129 6.87 -7.21 26.79
C VAL A 129 6.61 -7.68 25.37
N TRP A 130 5.37 -7.55 24.90
CA TRP A 130 5.02 -7.73 23.50
C TRP A 130 5.51 -6.55 22.65
N THR A 131 6.03 -6.87 21.47
CA THR A 131 6.31 -5.92 20.39
C THR A 131 5.55 -6.33 19.13
N GLY A 132 5.64 -5.54 18.07
CA GLY A 132 4.96 -5.79 16.81
C GLY A 132 5.53 -6.95 16.02
N LEU A 133 6.58 -7.61 16.49
CA LEU A 133 7.22 -8.70 15.76
C LEU A 133 6.32 -9.94 15.81
N PHE A 134 6.09 -10.57 14.66
CA PHE A 134 5.33 -11.82 14.55
C PHE A 134 5.80 -12.63 13.35
N ARG A 135 5.50 -13.92 13.36
CA ARG A 135 5.84 -14.86 12.30
C ARG A 135 4.56 -15.46 11.72
N ASP A 136 4.42 -15.42 10.41
CA ASP A 136 3.30 -16.08 9.74
C ASP A 136 3.70 -16.62 8.36
N PRO A 137 2.93 -17.58 7.81
CA PRO A 137 3.21 -18.11 6.48
C PRO A 137 2.46 -17.35 5.38
N TRP A 138 1.79 -16.23 5.67
CA TRP A 138 0.85 -15.61 4.73
C TRP A 138 1.57 -14.67 3.77
N GLU A 139 1.25 -14.81 2.49
CA GLU A 139 1.86 -14.02 1.41
C GLU A 139 0.79 -13.32 0.57
N TRP A 140 1.10 -12.10 0.13
CA TRP A 140 0.23 -11.36 -0.80
C TRP A 140 0.42 -11.86 -2.23
N SER A 141 -0.67 -11.97 -2.97
CA SER A 141 -0.71 -12.47 -4.34
C SER A 141 0.00 -11.56 -5.35
N ASP A 142 0.18 -10.28 -5.01
CA ASP A 142 0.95 -9.32 -5.81
C ASP A 142 2.46 -9.39 -5.53
N GLY A 143 2.89 -10.25 -4.60
CA GLY A 143 4.28 -10.38 -4.18
C GLY A 143 4.78 -9.22 -3.32
N SER A 144 3.88 -8.33 -2.86
CA SER A 144 4.24 -7.24 -1.96
C SER A 144 4.69 -7.78 -0.60
N ASP A 145 5.67 -7.11 -0.01
CA ASP A 145 6.22 -7.45 1.31
C ASP A 145 5.43 -6.79 2.46
N SER A 146 4.13 -6.54 2.23
CA SER A 146 3.28 -5.90 3.22
C SER A 146 3.02 -6.84 4.39
N SER A 147 3.47 -6.44 5.57
CA SER A 147 3.20 -7.15 6.82
C SER A 147 1.84 -6.83 7.42
N PHE A 148 1.02 -6.00 6.77
CA PHE A 148 -0.28 -5.64 7.30
C PHE A 148 -1.19 -6.87 7.42
N ARG A 149 -1.70 -7.08 8.63
CA ARG A 149 -2.66 -8.13 8.97
C ARG A 149 -3.78 -7.53 9.81
N TYR A 150 -5.02 -7.79 9.44
CA TYR A 150 -6.19 -7.29 10.17
C TYR A 150 -7.19 -8.40 10.48
N TRP A 151 -6.64 -9.47 11.05
CA TRP A 151 -7.37 -10.65 11.47
C TRP A 151 -8.31 -10.37 12.64
N LYS A 152 -9.35 -11.19 12.76
CA LYS A 152 -10.20 -11.22 13.95
C LYS A 152 -9.40 -11.73 15.17
N THR A 153 -9.60 -11.13 16.35
CA THR A 153 -8.77 -11.37 17.54
C THR A 153 -8.93 -12.77 18.14
N ASP A 154 -10.00 -13.49 17.83
CA ASP A 154 -10.30 -14.85 18.29
C ASP A 154 -9.82 -15.95 17.32
N MET A 155 -9.29 -15.61 16.15
CA MET A 155 -8.79 -16.61 15.19
C MET A 155 -7.44 -17.17 15.62
N GLN A 156 -7.26 -18.48 15.46
CA GLN A 156 -5.93 -19.12 15.46
C GLN A 156 -5.44 -19.19 14.01
N ILE A 157 -4.26 -18.60 13.76
CA ILE A 157 -3.73 -18.33 12.41
C ILE A 157 -2.34 -18.96 12.25
N TYR A 158 -1.76 -19.30 13.38
CA TYR A 158 -0.47 -19.94 13.51
C TYR A 158 -0.76 -21.44 13.47
N ASN A 159 -0.27 -22.13 12.43
CA ASN A 159 -0.24 -23.60 12.26
C ASN A 159 -1.36 -24.30 11.45
N ASP A 160 -2.20 -23.61 10.67
CA ASP A 160 -3.18 -24.31 9.81
C ASP A 160 -2.54 -24.67 8.44
N PRO A 161 -2.71 -25.91 7.91
CA PRO A 161 -1.99 -26.42 6.76
C PRO A 161 -2.30 -25.64 5.48
N SER A 162 -1.30 -25.66 4.59
CA SER A 162 -1.28 -25.13 3.23
C SER A 162 -2.62 -25.21 2.46
N ASN A 163 -2.83 -24.22 1.58
CA ASN A 163 -4.00 -24.02 0.71
C ASN A 163 -5.21 -23.31 1.34
N LYS A 164 -4.96 -22.31 2.19
CA LYS A 164 -5.98 -21.38 2.66
C LYS A 164 -5.88 -20.03 1.99
N CYS A 165 -7.02 -19.38 1.84
CA CYS A 165 -7.17 -18.06 1.25
C CYS A 165 -7.89 -17.14 2.23
N THR A 166 -7.65 -15.84 2.09
CA THR A 166 -8.21 -14.84 3.01
C THR A 166 -9.36 -14.10 2.37
N ALA A 167 -10.50 -14.06 3.06
CA ALA A 167 -11.62 -13.20 2.72
C ALA A 167 -11.75 -12.04 3.71
N LEU A 168 -12.17 -10.89 3.22
CA LEU A 168 -12.58 -9.76 4.03
C LEU A 168 -14.09 -9.80 4.26
N ASN A 169 -14.50 -9.61 5.51
CA ASN A 169 -15.88 -9.44 5.96
C ASN A 169 -15.88 -8.49 7.16
N ASP A 170 -16.76 -7.49 7.18
CA ASP A 170 -16.91 -6.53 8.28
C ASP A 170 -15.59 -5.98 8.82
N ASP A 171 -14.75 -5.45 7.93
CA ASP A 171 -13.41 -4.92 8.26
C ASP A 171 -12.47 -5.92 8.95
N ARG A 172 -12.64 -7.22 8.77
CA ARG A 172 -11.75 -8.24 9.34
C ARG A 172 -11.40 -9.33 8.34
N PHE A 173 -10.20 -9.86 8.49
CA PHE A 173 -9.72 -10.96 7.68
C PHE A 173 -10.19 -12.30 8.25
N TYR A 174 -10.62 -13.19 7.37
CA TYR A 174 -11.10 -14.52 7.67
C TYR A 174 -10.40 -15.56 6.81
N ILE A 175 -10.05 -16.69 7.44
CA ILE A 175 -9.53 -17.86 6.75
C ILE A 175 -10.70 -18.63 6.08
N ARG A 176 -10.51 -18.97 4.80
CA ARG A 176 -11.46 -19.76 4.01
C ARG A 176 -10.69 -20.75 3.12
N ALA A 177 -11.34 -21.84 2.73
CA ALA A 177 -10.77 -22.73 1.72
C ALA A 177 -10.76 -22.03 0.35
N CYS A 178 -9.65 -22.12 -0.39
CA CYS A 178 -9.49 -21.39 -1.65
C CYS A 178 -10.51 -21.77 -2.73
N GLY A 179 -11.14 -22.96 -2.65
CA GLY A 179 -12.14 -23.43 -3.61
C GLY A 179 -13.51 -22.74 -3.52
N PHE A 180 -13.75 -21.88 -2.52
CA PHE A 180 -15.01 -21.15 -2.41
C PHE A 180 -15.16 -20.10 -3.52
N LYS A 181 -16.33 -20.08 -4.15
CA LYS A 181 -16.69 -19.07 -5.16
C LYS A 181 -17.15 -17.79 -4.48
N LEU A 182 -16.24 -16.85 -4.26
CA LEU A 182 -16.53 -15.51 -3.75
C LEU A 182 -16.14 -14.46 -4.79
N LYS A 183 -16.76 -13.28 -4.69
CA LYS A 183 -16.28 -12.09 -5.40
C LYS A 183 -14.91 -11.71 -4.85
N PHE A 184 -14.10 -11.02 -5.62
CA PHE A 184 -12.73 -10.65 -5.24
C PHE A 184 -12.47 -9.17 -5.51
N LEU A 185 -11.55 -8.60 -4.75
CA LEU A 185 -11.05 -7.25 -4.97
C LEU A 185 -9.76 -7.31 -5.78
N CYS A 186 -9.68 -6.48 -6.81
CA CYS A 186 -8.43 -6.24 -7.53
C CYS A 186 -7.94 -4.83 -7.24
N THR A 187 -6.65 -4.72 -6.94
CA THR A 187 -5.95 -3.44 -7.00
C THR A 187 -5.54 -3.23 -8.45
N CYS A 188 -6.13 -2.24 -9.11
CA CYS A 188 -5.52 -1.67 -10.30
C CYS A 188 -4.61 -0.56 -9.80
N GLU A 189 -3.29 -0.77 -9.82
CA GLU A 189 -2.34 0.31 -9.64
C GLU A 189 -2.43 1.26 -10.84
N LYS A 190 -3.42 2.16 -10.82
CA LYS A 190 -3.32 3.43 -11.52
C LYS A 190 -2.29 4.30 -10.78
N GLY A 191 -1.03 3.85 -10.74
CA GLY A 191 -0.07 4.28 -9.72
C GLY A 191 1.38 4.46 -10.16
N LEU A 192 1.88 3.74 -11.17
CA LEU A 192 3.12 4.12 -11.85
C LEU A 192 2.78 5.07 -13.01
N GLY A 193 2.31 6.27 -12.68
CA GLY A 193 2.22 7.45 -13.55
C GLY A 193 2.17 7.20 -15.06
N ARG A 194 1.25 6.35 -15.55
CA ARG A 194 1.08 6.20 -17.00
C ARG A 194 0.37 7.45 -17.47
N SER A 195 1.17 8.45 -17.83
CA SER A 195 0.72 9.64 -18.52
C SER A 195 -0.12 9.17 -19.70
N VAL A 196 -1.44 9.30 -19.57
CA VAL A 196 -2.36 8.87 -20.63
C VAL A 196 -2.15 9.85 -21.77
N LYS A 197 -1.46 9.40 -22.83
CA LYS A 197 -1.32 10.18 -24.06
C LYS A 197 -2.69 10.29 -24.70
N LYS A 198 -3.31 11.47 -24.58
CA LYS A 198 -4.52 11.82 -25.31
C LYS A 198 -4.13 12.59 -26.56
N ILE A 199 -4.69 12.21 -27.71
CA ILE A 199 -4.51 12.92 -28.97
C ILE A 199 -5.72 13.82 -29.15
N VAL A 200 -5.45 15.12 -29.28
CA VAL A 200 -6.48 16.14 -29.50
C VAL A 200 -6.27 16.73 -30.89
N LYS A 201 -7.34 16.80 -31.69
CA LYS A 201 -7.31 17.51 -32.97
C LYS A 201 -7.58 19.00 -32.70
N VAL A 202 -6.65 19.86 -33.07
CA VAL A 202 -6.81 21.32 -32.99
C VAL A 202 -7.13 21.85 -34.37
N ARG A 203 -8.06 22.80 -34.45
CA ARG A 203 -8.38 23.54 -35.67
C ARG A 203 -7.90 24.97 -35.51
N ILE A 204 -7.11 25.44 -36.48
CA ILE A 204 -6.52 26.79 -36.47
C ILE A 204 -7.00 27.53 -37.70
N SER A 205 -7.48 28.75 -37.52
CA SER A 205 -7.86 29.67 -38.58
C SER A 205 -6.95 30.89 -38.52
N SER A 206 -6.17 31.12 -39.58
CA SER A 206 -5.37 32.35 -39.75
C SER A 206 -6.11 33.31 -40.68
N LYS A 207 -6.01 34.61 -40.40
CA LYS A 207 -6.46 35.68 -41.32
C LYS A 207 -5.42 35.96 -42.41
N ASP A 208 -4.17 35.55 -42.19
CA ASP A 208 -3.09 35.64 -43.16
C ASP A 208 -3.00 34.34 -43.97
N SER A 209 -3.26 34.44 -45.27
CA SER A 209 -3.24 33.33 -46.23
C SER A 209 -1.82 32.88 -46.62
N GLY A 210 -0.80 33.72 -46.38
CA GLY A 210 0.61 33.42 -46.68
C GLY A 210 1.37 32.73 -45.55
N LEU A 211 0.76 32.65 -44.36
CA LEU A 211 1.38 32.08 -43.16
C LEU A 211 1.52 30.55 -43.26
N ASP A 212 2.75 30.04 -43.25
CA ASP A 212 2.99 28.60 -43.15
C ASP A 212 2.94 28.13 -41.68
N LEU A 213 1.81 27.51 -41.29
CA LEU A 213 1.66 26.93 -39.95
C LEU A 213 2.67 25.79 -39.69
N ASN A 214 3.30 25.23 -40.72
CA ASN A 214 4.34 24.23 -40.55
C ASN A 214 5.75 24.81 -40.36
N ASP A 215 5.92 26.13 -40.38
CA ASP A 215 7.17 26.78 -40.01
C ASP A 215 7.56 26.46 -38.55
N PRO A 216 8.84 26.14 -38.25
CA PRO A 216 9.27 25.80 -36.90
C PRO A 216 8.98 26.86 -35.84
N ALA A 217 9.19 28.15 -36.14
CA ALA A 217 8.95 29.24 -35.20
C ALA A 217 7.45 29.40 -34.92
N ILE A 218 6.62 29.27 -35.96
CA ILE A 218 5.16 29.36 -35.83
C ILE A 218 4.61 28.17 -35.03
N LYS A 219 5.11 26.94 -35.27
CA LYS A 219 4.75 25.75 -34.48
C LYS A 219 5.08 25.95 -33.00
N GLU A 220 6.22 26.55 -32.70
CA GLU A 220 6.67 26.78 -31.33
C GLU A 220 5.80 27.81 -30.63
N ASP A 221 5.49 28.92 -31.29
CA ASP A 221 4.61 29.97 -30.76
C ASP A 221 3.19 29.44 -30.48
N ILE A 222 2.62 28.65 -31.39
CA ILE A 222 1.31 28.02 -31.18
C ILE A 222 1.37 27.06 -29.99
N LEU A 223 2.43 26.22 -29.91
CA LEU A 223 2.59 25.28 -28.80
C LEU A 223 2.75 26.00 -27.46
N LYS A 224 3.45 27.14 -27.44
CA LYS A 224 3.62 28.00 -26.26
C LYS A 224 2.28 28.56 -25.78
N GLN A 225 1.43 29.04 -26.69
CA GLN A 225 0.08 29.51 -26.36
C GLN A 225 -0.80 28.40 -25.78
N ILE A 226 -0.77 27.21 -26.38
CA ILE A 226 -1.52 26.04 -25.86
C ILE A 226 -1.01 25.66 -24.46
N LYS A 227 0.31 25.60 -24.26
CA LYS A 227 0.91 25.34 -22.94
C LYS A 227 0.49 26.37 -21.90
N GLN A 228 0.36 27.64 -22.28
CA GLN A 228 -0.09 28.70 -21.39
C GLN A 228 -1.55 28.54 -20.97
N GLN A 229 -2.44 28.17 -21.91
CA GLN A 229 -3.86 27.91 -21.58
C GLN A 229 -4.06 26.68 -20.71
N MET A 230 -3.15 25.71 -20.78
CA MET A 230 -3.24 24.48 -19.98
C MET A 230 -2.60 24.61 -18.59
N ARG A 231 -2.07 25.78 -18.22
CA ARG A 231 -1.55 26.05 -16.87
C ARG A 231 -2.68 25.94 -15.84
N GLY A 232 -2.46 25.15 -14.79
CA GLY A 232 -3.47 24.87 -13.76
C GLY A 232 -4.31 23.62 -14.01
N THR A 233 -4.04 22.86 -15.08
CA THR A 233 -4.64 21.54 -15.32
C THR A 233 -3.67 20.40 -14.95
N ASN A 234 -4.15 19.16 -14.94
CA ASN A 234 -3.34 17.97 -14.63
C ASN A 234 -2.47 17.49 -15.83
N VAL A 235 -2.22 18.33 -16.83
CA VAL A 235 -1.44 17.98 -18.02
C VAL A 235 0.04 18.29 -17.81
N THR A 236 0.89 17.27 -17.94
CA THR A 236 2.33 17.35 -17.64
C THR A 236 3.21 17.56 -18.87
N SER A 237 2.77 17.16 -20.07
CA SER A 237 3.54 17.30 -21.31
C SER A 237 2.63 17.47 -22.53
N ILE A 238 3.03 18.38 -23.43
CA ILE A 238 2.33 18.68 -24.69
C ILE A 238 3.37 18.75 -25.81
N GLN A 239 3.15 17.99 -26.88
CA GLN A 239 4.02 17.89 -28.05
C GLN A 239 3.18 17.76 -29.32
N TRP A 240 3.71 18.23 -30.44
CA TRP A 240 3.07 18.02 -31.75
C TRP A 240 3.18 16.54 -32.17
N ARG A 241 2.12 16.04 -32.80
CA ARG A 241 2.17 14.77 -33.53
C ARG A 241 2.49 15.08 -34.99
N THR A 242 3.63 14.60 -35.46
CA THR A 242 4.02 14.71 -36.86
C THR A 242 3.42 13.56 -37.67
N ASN A 243 2.87 13.87 -38.83
CA ASN A 243 2.39 12.89 -39.78
C ASN A 243 3.57 12.22 -40.51
N PRO A 244 3.35 11.10 -41.23
CA PRO A 244 4.40 10.43 -41.99
C PRO A 244 5.10 11.32 -43.04
N ASP A 245 4.42 12.38 -43.49
CA ASP A 245 4.94 13.37 -44.44
C ASP A 245 5.74 14.51 -43.80
N GLY A 246 6.01 14.44 -42.48
CA GLY A 246 6.76 15.45 -41.74
C GLY A 246 5.94 16.68 -41.33
N ARG A 247 4.66 16.78 -41.72
CA ARG A 247 3.78 17.93 -41.39
C ARG A 247 2.97 17.69 -40.13
N VAL A 248 2.64 18.77 -39.43
CA VAL A 248 1.77 18.77 -38.24
C VAL A 248 0.39 19.29 -38.62
N PHE A 249 0.35 20.40 -39.36
CA PHE A 249 -0.88 21.01 -39.82
C PHE A 249 -1.14 20.64 -41.27
N VAL A 250 -2.34 20.13 -41.53
CA VAL A 250 -2.82 19.78 -42.87
C VAL A 250 -4.04 20.65 -43.14
N LYS A 251 -4.06 21.32 -44.31
CA LYS A 251 -5.23 22.09 -44.75
C LYS A 251 -6.43 21.14 -44.82
N GLU A 252 -7.53 21.50 -44.17
CA GLU A 252 -8.75 20.70 -44.28
C GLU A 252 -9.24 20.77 -45.74
N PRO A 253 -9.56 19.62 -46.36
CA PRO A 253 -10.06 19.60 -47.73
C PRO A 253 -11.39 20.37 -47.78
N GLU A 254 -11.54 21.20 -48.80
CA GLU A 254 -12.81 21.88 -49.06
C GLU A 254 -13.89 20.83 -49.26
N LYS A 255 -14.96 20.92 -48.47
CA LYS A 255 -16.16 20.10 -48.70
C LYS A 255 -16.70 20.50 -50.07
N LYS A 256 -16.57 19.63 -51.07
CA LYS A 256 -17.32 19.79 -52.32
C LYS A 256 -18.79 19.91 -51.97
N GLN A 257 -19.38 21.09 -52.18
CA GLN A 257 -20.82 21.24 -52.23
C GLN A 257 -21.30 20.28 -53.32
N ARG A 258 -22.06 19.27 -52.91
CA ARG A 258 -22.81 18.43 -53.83
C ARG A 258 -23.89 19.35 -54.38
N SER A 259 -23.69 19.86 -55.59
CA SER A 259 -24.73 20.54 -56.35
C SER A 259 -25.89 19.57 -56.50
N GLU A 260 -27.00 19.87 -55.83
CA GLU A 260 -28.28 19.23 -56.09
C GLU A 260 -28.69 19.64 -57.52
N LEU A 261 -28.81 18.63 -58.38
CA LEU A 261 -29.51 18.70 -59.66
C LEU A 261 -31.00 18.48 -59.39
#